data_AF-H2Z754-F1
#
_entry.id   AF-H2Z754-F1
#
_cell.length_a   1.000
_cell.length_b   1.000
_cell.length_c   1.000
_cell.angle_alpha   90.00
_cell.angle_beta   90.00
_cell.angle_gamma   90.00
#
_symmetry.space_group_name_H-M   'P 1'
#
loop_
_entity.id
_entity.type
_entity.pdbx_description
1 polymer ?
#
loop_
_entity_poly.entity_id
_entity_poly.type
_entity_poly.pdbx_seq_one_letter_code
_entity_poly.pdbx_strand_id
1 'polypeptide(L)' 'EIQASFRQFGPLVVDWPHKAESKSYFPPKGYAFLLFQDEMSVQNLISCCIKDGDKLYLR' A
#
# COMPACT_ATOMS: atom_id res chain seq x y z
N GLU A 1 -8.99 5.90 -3.77
CA GLU A 1 -8.49 4.93 -4.77
C GLU A 1 -7.55 3.90 -4.12
N ILE A 2 -6.30 4.25 -3.76
CA ILE A 2 -5.34 3.32 -3.12
C ILE A 2 -5.92 2.63 -1.88
N GLN A 3 -6.37 3.38 -0.87
CA GLN A 3 -6.90 2.78 0.36
C GLN A 3 -8.08 1.84 0.10
N ALA A 4 -8.95 2.15 -0.88
CA ALA A 4 -10.09 1.31 -1.21
C ALA A 4 -9.64 -0.02 -1.86
N SER A 5 -8.67 0.03 -2.77
CA SER A 5 -8.12 -1.16 -3.45
C SER A 5 -7.47 -2.15 -2.48
N PHE A 6 -6.83 -1.66 -1.41
CA PHE A 6 -6.11 -2.53 -0.47
C PHE A 6 -6.91 -2.90 0.80
N ARG A 7 -8.04 -2.24 1.06
CA ARG A 7 -8.88 -2.52 2.25
C ARG A 7 -9.46 -3.94 2.25
N GLN A 8 -9.56 -4.58 1.10
CA GLN A 8 -9.99 -5.98 0.98
C GLN A 8 -9.06 -6.97 1.69
N PHE A 9 -7.79 -6.60 1.89
CA PHE A 9 -6.80 -7.45 2.58
C PHE A 9 -6.78 -7.22 4.10
N GLY A 10 -7.34 -6.09 4.58
CA GLY A 10 -7.44 -5.76 6.00
C GLY A 10 -7.43 -4.24 6.26
N PRO A 11 -7.62 -3.81 7.53
CA PRO A 11 -7.49 -2.41 7.92
C PRO A 11 -6.06 -1.90 7.66
N LEU A 12 -5.95 -0.78 6.94
CA LEU A 12 -4.68 -0.15 6.63
C LEU A 12 -4.72 1.37 6.66
N VAL A 13 -3.53 1.96 6.77
CA VAL A 13 -3.26 3.38 6.52
C VAL A 13 -2.30 3.50 5.33
N VAL A 14 -2.54 4.49 4.46
CA VAL A 14 -1.61 4.85 3.38
C VAL A 14 -0.77 6.02 3.88
N ASP A 15 0.55 5.94 3.82
CA ASP A 15 1.45 7.00 4.28
C ASP A 15 2.62 7.26 3.31
N TRP A 16 3.26 8.42 3.42
CA TRP A 16 4.46 8.78 2.66
C TRP A 16 5.25 9.88 3.38
N PRO A 17 6.55 10.05 3.07
CA PRO A 17 7.38 11.06 3.73
C PRO A 17 6.78 12.46 3.63
N HIS A 18 6.77 13.20 4.74
CA HIS A 18 6.23 14.56 4.86
C HIS A 18 4.73 14.70 4.52
N LYS A 19 3.96 13.60 4.60
CA LYS A 19 2.51 13.64 4.32
C LYS A 19 1.74 14.66 5.16
N ALA A 20 2.01 14.73 6.47
CA ALA A 20 1.32 15.66 7.37
C ALA A 20 1.70 17.13 7.14
N GLU A 21 2.88 17.38 6.57
CA GLU A 21 3.40 18.72 6.26
C GLU A 21 2.96 19.20 4.88
N SER A 22 2.58 18.27 4.00
CA SER A 22 2.17 18.54 2.63
C SER A 22 0.65 18.60 2.50
N LYS A 23 0.11 19.68 1.94
CA LYS A 23 -1.31 19.77 1.54
C LYS A 23 -1.65 18.89 0.33
N SER A 24 -0.68 18.16 -0.22
CA SER A 24 -0.90 17.27 -1.36
C SER A 24 -1.54 15.96 -0.93
N TYR A 25 -2.67 15.61 -1.55
CA TYR A 25 -3.31 14.30 -1.41
C TYR A 25 -2.54 13.17 -2.12
N PHE A 26 -1.50 13.51 -2.90
CA PHE A 26 -0.71 12.57 -3.68
C PHE A 26 0.78 12.58 -3.26
N PRO A 27 1.43 11.40 -3.22
CA PRO A 27 2.85 11.32 -2.92
C PRO A 27 3.68 11.95 -4.05
N PRO A 28 4.61 12.88 -3.73
CA PRO A 28 5.33 13.66 -4.74
C PRO A 28 6.27 12.83 -5.61
N LYS A 29 6.73 11.67 -5.11
CA LYS A 29 7.65 10.76 -5.83
C LYS A 29 6.92 9.56 -6.47
N GLY A 30 5.59 9.54 -6.44
CA GLY A 30 4.79 8.46 -7.03
C GLY A 30 4.81 7.13 -6.26
N TYR A 31 5.33 7.10 -5.02
CA TYR A 31 5.27 5.92 -4.15
C TYR A 31 4.70 6.26 -2.77
N ALA A 32 4.06 5.27 -2.15
CA ALA A 32 3.51 5.35 -0.80
C ALA A 32 3.74 4.03 -0.06
N PHE A 33 3.62 4.07 1.26
CA PHE A 33 3.66 2.91 2.14
C PHE A 33 2.24 2.52 2.52
N LEU A 34 1.99 1.21 2.56
CA LEU A 34 0.77 0.64 3.12
C LEU A 34 1.12 0.08 4.50
N LEU A 35 0.47 0.59 5.53
CA LEU A 35 0.65 0.16 6.92
C LEU A 35 -0.58 -0.64 7.33
N PHE A 36 -0.47 -1.97 7.28
CA PHE A 36 -1.51 -2.87 7.76
C PHE A 36 -1.42 -3.02 9.28
N GLN A 37 -2.56 -3.18 9.94
CA GLN A 37 -2.61 -3.42 11.38
C GLN A 37 -2.25 -4.87 11.75
N ASP A 38 -2.41 -5.80 10.81
CA ASP A 38 -2.23 -7.24 11.02
C ASP A 38 -1.29 -7.82 9.95
N GLU A 39 -0.36 -8.67 10.37
CA GLU A 39 0.59 -9.35 9.50
C GLU A 39 -0.10 -10.24 8.45
N MET A 40 -1.21 -10.90 8.80
CA MET A 40 -1.97 -11.74 7.88
C MET A 40 -2.50 -10.94 6.69
N SER A 41 -2.77 -9.65 6.87
CA SER A 41 -3.21 -8.76 5.78
C SER A 41 -2.11 -8.60 4.72
N VAL A 42 -0.85 -8.54 5.16
CA VAL A 42 0.32 -8.48 4.27
C VAL A 42 0.50 -9.80 3.54
N GLN A 43 0.38 -10.93 4.24
CA GLN A 43 0.50 -12.26 3.64
C GLN A 43 -0.60 -12.49 2.57
N ASN A 44 -1.84 -12.09 2.85
CA ASN A 44 -2.95 -12.15 1.91
C ASN A 44 -2.73 -11.25 0.68
N LEU A 45 -2.20 -10.05 0.87
CA LEU A 45 -1.85 -9.17 -0.25
C LEU A 45 -0.76 -9.82 -1.13
N ILE A 46 0.32 -10.32 -0.52
CA ILE A 46 1.44 -10.93 -1.25
C ILE A 46 0.98 -12.15 -2.05
N SER A 47 0.09 -12.98 -1.50
CA SER A 47 -0.41 -14.18 -2.17
C SER A 47 -1.26 -13.87 -3.41
N CYS A 48 -1.85 -12.67 -3.50
CA CYS A 48 -2.59 -12.19 -4.68
C CYS A 48 -1.70 -11.53 -5.74
N CYS A 49 -0.43 -11.26 -5.44
CA CYS A 49 0.48 -10.62 -6.37
C CYS A 49 1.15 -11.61 -7.34
N ILE A 50 1.43 -11.13 -8.55
CA ILE A 50 2.35 -11.79 -9.48
C ILE A 50 3.78 -11.35 -9.14
N LYS A 51 4.70 -12.30 -9.03
CA LYS A 51 6.13 -12.01 -8.88
C LYS A 51 6.80 -11.88 -10.26
N ASP A 52 7.52 -10.79 -10.46
CA ASP A 52 8.38 -10.57 -11.63
C ASP A 52 9.73 -10.00 -11.14
N GLY A 53 10.79 -10.81 -11.28
CA GLY A 53 12.09 -10.56 -10.65
C GLY A 53 11.99 -10.39 -9.13
N ASP A 54 12.50 -9.26 -8.63
CA ASP A 54 12.48 -8.88 -7.21
C ASP A 54 11.23 -8.07 -6.82
N LYS A 55 10.25 -7.92 -7.72
CA LYS A 55 9.06 -7.10 -7.52
C LYS A 55 7.78 -7.92 -7.51
N LEU A 56 6.79 -7.42 -6.79
CA LEU A 56 5.44 -7.95 -6.73
C LEU A 56 4.47 -6.96 -7.37
N TYR A 57 3.58 -7.46 -8.22
CA TYR A 57 2.59 -6.70 -8.96
C TYR A 57 1.20 -7.24 -8.64
N LEU A 58 0.30 -6.37 -8.17
CA LEU A 58 -1.11 -6.73 -7.99
C LEU A 58 -1.77 -6.80 -9.38
N ARG A 59 -2.56 -7.86 -9.63
CA ARG A 59 -3.36 -8.00 -10.86
C ARG A 59 -4.44 -6.92 -10.99
#